data_AF-A0A836VGL0-F1
#
_entry.id   AF-A0A836VGL0-F1
#
_cell.length_a   1.000
_cell.length_b   1.000
_cell.length_c   1.000
_cell.angle_alpha   90.00
_cell.angle_beta   90.00
_cell.angle_gamma   90.00
#
_symmetry.space_group_name_H-M   'P 1'
#
loop_
_entity.id
_entity.type
_entity.pdbx_description
1 polymer ?
#
loop_
_entity_poly.entity_id
_entity_poly.type
_entity_poly.pdbx_seq_one_letter_code
_entity_poly.pdbx_strand_id
1 'polypeptide(L)' 'MLEPLKLYQRRRRRSRYKIRQVSGGRARLCVFRSNKNIYAQVIDDNVGCT' A
#
# COMPACT_ATOMS: atom_id res chain seq x y z
N MET A 1 16.51 9.39 -16.42
CA MET A 1 16.13 9.47 -14.99
C MET A 1 14.68 9.01 -14.88
N LEU A 2 14.31 8.10 -13.97
CA LEU A 2 12.90 7.71 -13.80
C LEU A 2 12.21 8.75 -12.91
N GLU A 3 11.06 9.26 -13.37
CA GLU A 3 10.21 10.20 -12.61
C GLU A 3 9.99 9.73 -11.16
N PRO A 4 10.07 10.62 -10.15
CA PRO A 4 9.92 10.26 -8.73
C PRO A 4 8.63 9.49 -8.42
N LEU A 5 7.53 9.85 -9.09
CA LEU A 5 6.24 9.15 -8.99
C LEU A 5 6.32 7.70 -9.49
N LYS A 6 7.05 7.46 -10.58
CA LYS A 6 7.22 6.13 -11.17
C LYS A 6 8.03 5.22 -10.24
N LEU A 7 9.06 5.75 -9.59
CA LEU A 7 9.82 5.04 -8.56
C LEU A 7 8.97 4.73 -7.32
N TYR A 8 8.16 5.69 -6.86
CA TYR A 8 7.23 5.50 -5.75
C TYR A 8 6.20 4.40 -6.06
N GLN A 9 5.56 4.45 -7.23
CA GLN A 9 4.60 3.44 -7.65
C GLN A 9 5.23 2.04 -7.72
N ARG A 10 6.46 1.94 -8.26
CA ARG A 10 7.20 0.66 -8.31
C ARG A 10 7.49 0.09 -6.92
N ARG A 11 7.89 0.93 -5.96
CA ARG A 11 8.10 0.53 -4.56
C ARG A 11 6.78 0.08 -3.92
N ARG A 12 5.72 0.89 -4.07
CA ARG A 12 4.38 0.59 -3.55
C ARG A 12 3.86 -0.77 -4.05
N ARG A 13 4.02 -1.07 -5.36
CA ARG A 13 3.63 -2.36 -5.94
C ARG A 13 4.40 -3.52 -5.31
N ARG A 14 5.72 -3.40 -5.17
CA ARG A 14 6.57 -4.44 -4.53
C ARG A 14 6.18 -4.71 -3.08
N SER A 15 6.01 -3.66 -2.27
CA SER A 15 5.61 -3.83 -0.86
C SER A 15 4.25 -4.49 -0.73
N ARG A 16 3.26 -4.08 -1.55
CA ARG A 16 1.93 -4.69 -1.56
C ARG A 16 1.96 -6.17 -1.93
N TYR A 17 2.73 -6.52 -2.96
CA TYR A 17 2.90 -7.92 -3.34
C TYR A 17 3.44 -8.75 -2.19
N LYS A 18 4.52 -8.28 -1.54
CA LYS A 18 5.10 -9.01 -0.39
C LYS A 18 4.12 -9.13 0.77
N ILE A 19 3.41 -8.05 1.13
CA ILE A 19 2.41 -8.07 2.21
C ILE A 19 1.31 -9.09 1.93
N ARG A 20 0.74 -9.10 0.72
CA ARG A 20 -0.29 -10.07 0.35
C ARG A 20 0.19 -11.53 0.48
N GLN A 21 1.45 -11.79 0.15
CA GLN A 21 2.03 -13.13 0.26
C GLN A 21 2.25 -13.57 1.72
N VAL A 22 2.53 -12.64 2.63
CA VAL A 22 2.87 -12.97 4.03
C VAL A 22 1.74 -12.69 5.03
N SER A 23 0.68 -11.98 4.65
CA SER A 23 -0.34 -11.54 5.62
C SER A 23 -1.20 -12.66 6.16
N GLY A 24 -1.24 -13.83 5.51
CA GLY A 24 -1.97 -15.01 5.99
C GLY A 24 -3.46 -14.73 6.23
N GLY A 25 -4.09 -13.89 5.40
CA GLY A 25 -5.49 -13.50 5.56
C GLY A 25 -5.74 -12.28 6.46
N ARG A 26 -4.68 -11.68 7.04
CA ARG A 26 -4.82 -10.42 7.79
C ARG A 26 -4.98 -9.24 6.82
N ALA A 27 -5.90 -8.34 7.17
CA ALA A 27 -6.09 -7.07 6.47
C ALA A 27 -4.81 -6.21 6.53
N ARG A 28 -4.56 -5.42 5.48
CA ARG A 28 -3.41 -4.51 5.40
C ARG A 28 -3.78 -3.08 5.75
N LEU A 29 -2.90 -2.40 6.49
CA LEU A 29 -2.99 -0.96 6.71
C LEU A 29 -2.26 -0.21 5.58
N CYS A 30 -2.95 0.66 4.86
CA CYS A 30 -2.38 1.58 3.90
C CYS A 30 -2.37 2.99 4.45
N VAL A 31 -1.18 3.60 4.52
CA VAL A 31 -0.99 4.97 4.99
C VAL A 31 -0.58 5.86 3.81
N PHE A 32 -1.22 7.02 3.69
CA PHE A 32 -0.82 8.08 2.79
C PHE A 32 -0.51 9.34 3.60
N ARG A 33 0.68 9.92 3.36
CA ARG A 33 1.12 11.15 4.01
C ARG A 33 1.19 12.27 2.98
N SER A 34 0.47 13.34 3.27
CA SER A 34 0.63 14.63 2.62
C SER A 34 1.51 15.54 3.49
N ASN A 35 1.80 16.75 3.02
CA ASN A 35 2.56 17.73 3.81
C ASN A 35 1.81 18.21 5.07
N LYS A 36 0.47 18.11 5.08
CA LYS A 36 -0.37 18.63 6.17
C LYS A 36 -1.01 17.53 7.02
N ASN A 37 -1.45 16.45 6.39
CA ASN A 37 -2.23 15.39 7.04
C ASN A 37 -1.70 13.99 6.72
N ILE A 38 -2.04 13.03 7.59
CA ILE A 38 -1.80 11.61 7.41
C ILE A 38 -3.16 10.89 7.40
N TYR A 39 -3.37 10.05 6.40
CA TYR A 39 -4.58 9.24 6.26
C TYR A 39 -4.21 7.76 6.28
N ALA A 40 -5.08 6.94 6.86
CA ALA A 40 -4.91 5.50 6.93
C ALA A 40 -6.19 4.78 6.49
N GLN A 41 -6.03 3.61 5.87
CA GLN A 41 -7.11 2.71 5.45
C GLN A 41 -6.75 1.28 5.82
N VAL A 42 -7.65 0.55 6.44
CA VAL A 42 -7.55 -0.90 6.60
C VAL A 42 -8.18 -1.51 5.35
N ILE A 43 -7.56 -2.51 4.73
CA ILE A 43 -8.07 -3.10 3.48
C ILE A 43 -7.96 -4.62 3.58
N ASP A 44 -9.07 -5.30 3.31
CA ASP A 44 -9.09 -6.74 3.13
C ASP A 44 -8.79 -7.07 1.66
N ASP A 45 -7.65 -7.69 1.40
CA ASP A 45 -7.21 -8.04 0.05
C ASP A 45 -7.93 -9.28 -0.54
N ASN A 46 -8.69 -10.02 0.25
CA ASN A 46 -9.46 -11.18 -0.21
C ASN A 46 -10.82 -10.76 -0.77
N VAL A 47 -11.51 -9.86 -0.06
CA VAL A 47 -12.83 -9.34 -0.45
C VAL A 47 -12.69 -8.14 -1.37
N GLY A 48 -11.58 -7.40 -1.29
CA GLY A 48 -11.38 -6.15 -2.04
C GLY A 48 -12.10 -4.95 -1.42
N CYS A 49 -12.60 -5.07 -0.19
CA CYS A 49 -13.25 -4.00 0.55
C CYS A 49 -12.25 -3.20 1.40
N THR A 50 -12.57 -1.91 1.57
CA THR A 50 -11.89 -0.95 2.46
C THR A 50 -12.64 -0.81 3.77
#